data_AF-A0A1V3RZ07-F1
#
_entry.id   AF-A0A1V3RZ07-F1
#
_cell.length_a   1.000
_cell.length_b   1.000
_cell.length_c   1.000
_cell.angle_alpha   90.00
_cell.angle_beta   90.00
_cell.angle_gamma   90.00
#
_symmetry.space_group_name_H-M   'P 1'
#
loop_
_entity.id
_entity.type
_entity.pdbx_description
1 polymer ?
#
loop_
_entity_poly.entity_id
_entity_poly.type
_entity_poly.pdbx_seq_one_letter_code
_entity_poly.pdbx_strand_id
1 'polypeptide(L)'
;MSALLAGPPDESTGGPTFSLSLRPALSVGALPPAVAAALWRADQLGSPVAATLSSGFEALDAALPGGGWPCHGVIDLLSAQNGTLEWRLLGPLLRQMCSAGRSVVLVGPPRPPHPPGLRLDGINERQLVWVMAETPAERLWTTEQLVKANTCGALIAWLPQVRAEQVRRLQVLAAGCTGPVFLCRPAAAARESSAAPLRLLARVGADWELLVDIVKRKGPPLETTLHLPSVPGGLQAILTPRLQKPSALLPRDPAPQTAPSFDREADHALVRAPAADTRRHRLAH
;
A
#
# COMPACT_ATOMS: atom_id res chain seq x y z
N MET A 1 39.47 84.94 29.56
CA MET A 1 38.10 84.80 30.10
C MET A 1 37.19 84.44 28.95
N SER A 2 36.58 83.25 29.03
CA SER A 2 35.27 82.78 28.52
C SER A 2 34.71 83.32 27.18
N ALA A 3 34.02 82.59 26.31
CA ALA A 3 33.65 81.18 26.13
C ALA A 3 32.74 81.10 24.86
N LEU A 4 32.53 79.88 24.34
CA LEU A 4 31.49 79.42 23.36
C LEU A 4 31.69 79.80 21.87
N LEU A 5 31.45 78.95 20.84
CA LEU A 5 30.75 77.66 20.72
C LEU A 5 31.06 76.97 19.35
N ALA A 6 31.12 75.64 19.38
CA ALA A 6 30.69 74.64 18.36
C ALA A 6 31.43 74.46 17.00
N GLY A 7 31.98 73.24 16.83
CA GLY A 7 32.26 72.55 15.56
C GLY A 7 32.13 71.01 15.74
N PRO A 8 31.70 70.24 14.71
CA PRO A 8 30.87 69.02 14.83
C PRO A 8 31.65 67.68 14.89
N PRO A 9 30.94 66.52 15.01
CA PRO A 9 31.47 65.27 15.57
C PRO A 9 31.81 64.16 14.54
N ASP A 10 32.53 63.18 15.09
CA ASP A 10 32.53 61.73 14.86
C ASP A 10 32.91 61.12 13.50
N GLU A 11 34.06 60.45 13.56
CA GLU A 11 34.45 59.27 12.79
C GLU A 11 33.30 58.25 12.70
N SER A 12 32.90 57.90 11.47
CA SER A 12 32.15 56.68 11.22
C SER A 12 33.06 55.65 10.55
N THR A 13 33.34 54.60 11.29
CA THR A 13 34.12 53.41 10.92
C THR A 13 33.44 52.68 9.76
N GLY A 14 34.07 52.69 8.58
CA GLY A 14 33.64 51.91 7.43
C GLY A 14 33.92 50.41 7.62
N GLY A 15 32.89 49.65 8.00
CA GLY A 15 32.93 48.18 7.95
C GLY A 15 32.66 47.65 6.53
N PRO A 16 33.28 46.54 6.09
CA PRO A 16 33.08 46.01 4.76
C PRO A 16 31.65 45.49 4.58
N THR A 17 30.94 46.05 3.60
CA THR A 17 29.63 45.59 3.18
C THR A 17 29.78 44.28 2.41
N PHE A 18 29.50 43.14 3.06
CA PHE A 18 29.37 41.87 2.37
C PHE A 18 28.06 41.86 1.56
N SER A 19 28.18 42.07 0.25
CA SER A 19 27.10 41.83 -0.70
C SER A 19 26.85 40.32 -0.77
N LEU A 20 25.80 39.84 -0.10
CA LEU A 20 25.26 38.51 -0.32
C LEU A 20 24.79 38.42 -1.77
N SER A 21 25.60 37.77 -2.61
CA SER A 21 25.17 37.36 -3.95
C SER A 21 23.96 36.43 -3.77
N LEU A 22 22.77 36.95 -3.99
CA LEU A 22 21.55 36.17 -4.07
C LEU A 22 21.80 35.08 -5.12
N ARG A 23 21.73 33.82 -4.67
CA ARG A 23 21.71 32.67 -5.57
C ARG A 23 20.61 32.93 -6.60
N PRO A 24 20.87 32.77 -7.90
CA PRO A 24 19.82 32.92 -8.89
C PRO A 24 18.68 31.97 -8.49
N ALA A 25 17.50 32.53 -8.29
CA ALA A 25 16.30 31.73 -8.10
C ALA A 25 16.18 30.82 -9.32
N LEU A 26 16.22 29.50 -9.10
CA LEU A 26 16.02 28.52 -10.15
C LEU A 26 14.62 28.76 -10.75
N SER A 27 14.55 29.46 -11.87
CA SER A 27 13.33 29.56 -12.65
C SER A 27 12.97 28.13 -13.09
N VAL A 28 11.79 27.64 -12.68
CA VAL A 28 11.25 26.33 -13.05
C VAL A 28 10.76 26.36 -14.51
N GLY A 29 11.62 26.80 -15.42
CA GLY A 29 11.35 26.94 -16.85
C GLY A 29 12.55 26.43 -17.62
N ALA A 30 12.38 25.26 -18.24
CA ALA A 30 13.36 24.55 -19.08
C ALA A 30 14.53 23.89 -18.35
N LEU A 31 14.22 22.94 -17.45
CA LEU A 31 15.16 21.87 -17.14
C LEU A 31 15.46 21.07 -18.42
N PRO A 32 16.70 20.58 -18.62
CA PRO A 32 17.03 19.69 -19.72
C PRO A 32 16.03 18.52 -19.79
N PRO A 33 15.58 18.06 -20.97
CA PRO A 33 14.52 17.06 -21.10
C PRO A 33 14.76 15.78 -20.29
N ALA A 34 16.01 15.31 -20.24
CA ALA A 34 16.40 14.15 -19.44
C ALA A 34 16.23 14.38 -17.93
N VAL A 35 16.52 15.58 -17.44
CA VAL A 35 16.35 15.96 -16.03
C VAL A 35 14.88 16.22 -15.71
N ALA A 36 14.15 16.88 -16.60
CA ALA A 36 12.71 17.07 -16.46
C ALA A 36 11.96 15.73 -16.42
N ALA A 37 12.35 14.75 -17.24
CA ALA A 37 11.82 13.39 -17.21
C ALA A 37 12.24 12.59 -15.97
N ALA A 38 13.38 12.93 -15.35
CA ALA A 38 13.87 12.31 -14.13
C ALA A 38 13.27 12.92 -12.85
N LEU A 39 12.68 14.12 -12.94
CA LEU A 39 12.01 14.76 -11.83
C LEU A 39 10.60 14.19 -11.66
N TRP A 40 10.34 13.66 -10.47
CA TRP A 40 8.99 13.25 -10.10
C TRP A 40 8.19 14.49 -9.66
N ARG A 41 7.07 14.75 -10.35
CA ARG A 41 6.08 15.75 -9.95
C ARG A 41 5.00 15.06 -9.10
N ALA A 42 4.68 15.65 -7.95
CA ALA A 42 3.83 15.02 -6.93
C ALA A 42 2.39 14.74 -7.39
N ASP A 43 1.90 15.52 -8.34
CA ASP A 43 0.58 15.42 -8.97
C ASP A 43 0.53 14.42 -10.14
N GLN A 44 1.68 13.89 -10.57
CA GLN A 44 1.78 12.95 -11.68
C GLN A 44 2.05 11.53 -11.17
N LEU A 45 1.30 10.56 -11.72
CA LEU A 45 1.77 9.17 -11.74
C LEU A 45 3.16 9.18 -12.41
N GLY A 46 4.18 8.70 -11.70
CA GLY A 46 5.58 8.96 -12.04
C GLY A 46 5.94 8.67 -13.50
N SER A 47 6.91 9.43 -14.01
CA SER A 47 7.44 9.39 -15.38
C SER A 47 7.55 7.97 -15.98
N PRO A 48 7.21 7.76 -17.27
CA PRO A 48 7.01 6.45 -17.91
C PRO A 48 8.29 5.63 -18.16
N VAL A 49 9.43 5.99 -17.54
CA VAL A 49 10.74 5.40 -17.85
C VAL A 49 10.98 4.06 -17.13
N ALA A 50 10.12 3.67 -16.18
CA ALA A 50 10.26 2.37 -15.52
C ALA A 50 9.54 1.29 -16.32
N ALA A 51 10.24 0.21 -16.68
CA ALA A 51 9.61 -0.94 -17.31
C ALA A 51 8.51 -1.52 -16.40
N THR A 52 7.30 -1.64 -16.96
CA THR A 52 6.14 -2.22 -16.30
C THR A 52 5.66 -3.48 -17.01
N LEU A 53 4.99 -4.35 -16.26
CA LEU A 53 4.25 -5.49 -16.81
C LEU A 53 2.78 -5.36 -16.42
N SER A 54 1.86 -5.58 -17.35
CA SER A 54 0.42 -5.56 -17.04
C SER A 54 0.10 -6.49 -15.87
N SER A 55 -0.80 -6.05 -15.01
CA SER A 55 -1.36 -6.89 -13.95
C SER A 55 -2.42 -7.87 -14.45
N GLY A 56 -2.93 -7.65 -15.66
CA GLY A 56 -4.09 -8.34 -16.22
C GLY A 56 -5.43 -7.86 -15.66
N PHE A 57 -5.42 -6.82 -14.81
CA PHE A 57 -6.62 -6.12 -14.35
C PHE A 57 -6.57 -4.67 -14.81
N GLU A 58 -7.47 -4.30 -15.72
CA GLU A 58 -7.52 -2.94 -16.28
C GLU A 58 -7.62 -1.85 -15.20
N ALA A 59 -8.48 -2.07 -14.18
CA ALA A 59 -8.65 -1.14 -13.07
C ALA A 59 -7.38 -0.95 -12.24
N LEU A 60 -6.57 -2.00 -12.07
CA LEU A 60 -5.29 -1.92 -11.37
C LEU A 60 -4.24 -1.25 -12.26
N ASP A 61 -4.14 -1.64 -13.53
CA ASP A 61 -3.18 -1.06 -14.47
C ASP A 61 -3.38 0.45 -14.62
N ALA A 62 -4.62 0.92 -14.73
CA ALA A 62 -4.96 2.35 -14.78
C ALA A 62 -4.56 3.10 -13.49
N ALA A 63 -4.54 2.41 -12.35
CA ALA A 63 -4.16 2.97 -11.07
C ALA A 63 -2.66 2.87 -10.77
N LEU A 64 -1.89 2.09 -11.52
CA LEU A 64 -0.46 1.94 -11.30
C LEU A 64 0.35 2.90 -12.19
N PRO A 65 1.42 3.53 -11.65
CA PRO A 65 2.32 4.34 -12.46
C PRO A 65 2.91 3.53 -13.60
N GLY A 66 2.80 4.03 -14.83
CA GLY A 66 3.27 3.32 -16.02
C GLY A 66 2.39 2.15 -16.46
N GLY A 67 1.17 1.99 -15.93
CA GLY A 67 0.20 1.03 -16.47
C GLY A 67 0.40 -0.42 -16.06
N GLY A 68 1.09 -0.70 -14.94
CA GLY A 68 1.30 -2.06 -14.48
C GLY A 68 2.30 -2.22 -13.33
N TRP A 69 2.71 -3.46 -13.08
CA TRP A 69 3.69 -3.83 -12.07
C TRP A 69 5.08 -3.27 -12.40
N PRO A 70 5.73 -2.51 -11.49
CA PRO A 70 7.08 -2.01 -11.72
C PRO A 70 8.13 -3.14 -11.63
N CYS A 71 9.08 -3.17 -12.57
CA CYS A 71 10.14 -4.20 -12.61
C CYS A 71 11.42 -3.83 -11.84
N HIS A 72 11.70 -2.54 -11.66
CA HIS A 72 12.94 -2.01 -11.06
C HIS A 72 12.82 -1.73 -9.56
N GLY A 73 12.19 -2.64 -8.83
CA GLY A 73 11.97 -2.49 -7.40
C GLY A 73 11.15 -3.60 -6.78
N VAL A 74 10.99 -3.53 -5.47
CA VAL A 74 10.15 -4.44 -4.72
C VAL A 74 8.73 -3.91 -4.57
N ILE A 75 7.77 -4.82 -4.51
CA ILE A 75 6.36 -4.54 -4.35
C ILE A 75 5.90 -5.25 -3.08
N ASP A 76 5.41 -4.51 -2.08
CA ASP A 76 4.78 -5.15 -0.92
C ASP A 76 3.37 -5.59 -1.29
N LEU A 77 3.11 -6.90 -1.22
CA LEU A 77 1.77 -7.48 -1.29
C LEU A 77 1.34 -7.85 0.13
N LEU A 78 0.44 -7.05 0.67
CA LEU A 78 -0.03 -7.15 2.05
C LEU A 78 -1.36 -7.89 2.06
N SER A 79 -1.51 -8.88 2.93
CA SER A 79 -2.77 -9.60 3.08
C SER A 79 -2.98 -10.10 4.50
N ALA A 80 -4.24 -10.28 4.91
CA ALA A 80 -4.53 -10.80 6.26
C ALA A 80 -4.07 -12.26 6.42
N GLN A 81 -4.18 -13.05 5.33
CA GLN A 81 -3.76 -14.44 5.28
C GLN A 81 -2.95 -14.67 4.01
N ASN A 82 -1.66 -14.92 4.18
CA ASN A 82 -0.78 -15.21 3.06
C ASN A 82 -1.04 -16.61 2.49
N GLY A 83 -0.89 -16.76 1.18
CA GLY A 83 -0.85 -18.05 0.47
C GLY A 83 -2.01 -18.33 -0.47
N THR A 84 -2.92 -17.37 -0.71
CA THR A 84 -4.08 -17.60 -1.59
C THR A 84 -4.41 -16.36 -2.41
N LEU A 85 -4.47 -15.18 -1.79
CA LEU A 85 -4.81 -13.94 -2.51
C LEU A 85 -3.73 -13.54 -3.50
N GLU A 86 -2.47 -13.86 -3.20
CA GLU A 86 -1.34 -13.57 -4.07
C GLU A 86 -1.44 -14.35 -5.38
N TRP A 87 -1.92 -15.60 -5.35
CA TRP A 87 -2.16 -16.39 -6.55
C TRP A 87 -3.28 -15.81 -7.41
N ARG A 88 -4.35 -15.34 -6.78
CA ARG A 88 -5.49 -14.71 -7.47
C ARG A 88 -5.14 -13.34 -8.06
N LEU A 89 -4.32 -12.56 -7.36
CA LEU A 89 -3.88 -11.22 -7.79
C LEU A 89 -2.77 -11.28 -8.84
N LEU A 90 -1.84 -12.23 -8.72
CA LEU A 90 -0.71 -12.34 -9.66
C LEU A 90 -1.00 -13.29 -10.83
N GLY A 91 -2.04 -14.14 -10.72
CA GLY A 91 -2.37 -15.16 -11.71
C GLY A 91 -2.30 -14.70 -13.18
N PRO A 92 -2.93 -13.57 -13.56
CA PRO A 92 -2.85 -13.08 -14.94
C PRO A 92 -1.42 -12.76 -15.40
N LEU A 93 -0.63 -12.08 -14.57
CA LEU A 93 0.78 -11.82 -14.83
C LEU A 93 1.55 -13.14 -14.97
N LEU A 94 1.36 -14.08 -14.06
CA LEU A 94 2.10 -15.36 -14.06
C LEU A 94 1.77 -16.18 -15.31
N ARG A 95 0.49 -16.23 -15.72
CA ARG A 95 0.07 -16.84 -16.99
C ARG A 95 0.77 -16.20 -18.18
N GLN A 96 0.83 -14.87 -18.23
CA GLN A 96 1.53 -14.15 -19.29
C GLN A 96 3.03 -14.46 -19.30
N MET A 97 3.68 -14.49 -18.14
CA MET A 97 5.12 -14.80 -18.04
C MET A 97 5.43 -16.23 -18.46
N CYS A 98 4.66 -17.21 -17.97
CA CYS A 98 4.88 -18.61 -18.27
C CYS A 98 4.57 -18.93 -19.74
N SER A 99 3.55 -18.31 -20.34
CA SER A 99 3.27 -18.46 -21.78
C SER A 99 4.35 -17.86 -22.67
N ALA A 100 5.03 -16.80 -22.21
CA ALA A 100 6.22 -16.24 -22.85
C ALA A 100 7.51 -17.05 -22.57
N GLY A 101 7.42 -18.20 -21.89
CA GLY A 101 8.58 -19.03 -21.56
C GLY A 101 9.51 -18.45 -20.50
N ARG A 102 9.06 -17.44 -19.74
CA ARG A 102 9.83 -16.85 -18.64
C ARG A 102 9.57 -17.60 -17.34
N SER A 103 10.63 -17.79 -16.55
CA SER A 103 10.54 -18.46 -15.26
C SER A 103 9.94 -17.55 -14.18
N VAL A 104 9.17 -18.15 -13.28
CA VAL A 104 8.64 -17.53 -12.06
C VAL A 104 9.24 -18.27 -10.88
N VAL A 105 9.91 -17.54 -9.99
CA VAL A 105 10.57 -18.11 -8.82
C VAL A 105 9.75 -17.81 -7.56
N LEU A 106 9.53 -18.82 -6.74
CA LEU A 106 8.80 -18.76 -5.48
C LEU A 106 9.75 -19.04 -4.32
N VAL A 107 9.76 -18.18 -3.31
CA VAL A 107 10.58 -18.35 -2.11
C VAL A 107 9.71 -18.45 -0.88
N GLY A 108 9.77 -19.61 -0.22
CA GLY A 108 9.09 -19.87 1.05
C GLY A 108 7.55 -19.71 1.06
N PRO A 109 6.80 -20.14 0.01
CA PRO A 109 5.34 -20.09 0.05
C PRO A 109 4.79 -20.80 1.29
N PRO A 110 3.72 -20.29 1.92
CA PRO A 110 3.20 -20.83 3.18
C PRO A 110 2.60 -22.23 3.04
N ARG A 111 2.26 -22.63 1.80
CA ARG A 111 1.82 -23.98 1.45
C ARG A 111 2.51 -24.38 0.15
N PRO A 112 2.76 -25.68 -0.07
CA PRO A 112 3.23 -26.17 -1.36
C PRO A 112 2.32 -25.67 -2.49
N PRO A 113 2.87 -25.11 -3.58
CA PRO A 113 2.08 -24.79 -4.77
C PRO A 113 1.39 -26.06 -5.27
N HIS A 114 0.13 -25.95 -5.71
CA HIS A 114 -0.66 -27.08 -6.19
C HIS A 114 -0.66 -27.10 -7.75
N PRO A 115 0.20 -27.90 -8.40
CA PRO A 115 0.41 -27.82 -9.85
C PRO A 115 -0.86 -28.03 -10.68
N PRO A 116 -1.77 -28.98 -10.36
CA PRO A 116 -3.01 -29.14 -11.13
C PRO A 116 -3.88 -27.88 -11.13
N GLY A 117 -3.94 -27.16 -10.01
CA GLY A 117 -4.69 -25.89 -9.92
C GLY A 117 -4.05 -24.79 -10.75
N LEU A 118 -2.73 -24.66 -10.68
CA LEU A 118 -1.96 -23.69 -11.47
C LEU A 118 -2.12 -23.92 -12.98
N ARG A 119 -2.19 -25.19 -13.43
CA ARG A 119 -2.48 -25.51 -14.84
C ARG A 119 -3.85 -25.02 -15.28
N LEU A 120 -4.88 -25.15 -14.44
CA LEU A 120 -6.22 -24.60 -14.73
C LEU A 120 -6.19 -23.07 -14.80
N ASP A 121 -5.27 -22.44 -14.07
CA ASP A 121 -5.01 -20.99 -14.17
C ASP A 121 -4.10 -20.62 -15.35
N GLY A 122 -3.70 -21.56 -16.20
CA GLY A 122 -2.84 -21.34 -17.37
C GLY A 122 -1.35 -21.11 -17.02
N ILE A 123 -0.94 -21.48 -15.81
CA ILE A 123 0.44 -21.37 -15.34
C ILE A 123 1.13 -22.72 -15.55
N ASN A 124 2.10 -22.74 -16.46
CA ASN A 124 2.87 -23.95 -16.78
C ASN A 124 3.88 -24.26 -15.65
N GLU A 125 3.77 -25.42 -15.03
CA GLU A 125 4.63 -25.85 -13.94
C GLU A 125 6.12 -25.91 -14.30
N ARG A 126 6.47 -26.10 -15.58
CA ARG A 126 7.87 -26.13 -16.06
C ARG A 126 8.56 -24.77 -15.94
N GLN A 127 7.78 -23.70 -15.86
CA GLN A 127 8.28 -22.34 -15.68
C GLN A 127 8.30 -21.93 -14.21
N LEU A 128 7.80 -22.76 -13.30
CA LEU A 128 7.71 -22.46 -11.88
C LEU A 128 8.87 -23.11 -11.13
N VAL A 129 9.69 -22.28 -10.48
CA VAL A 129 10.79 -22.76 -9.63
C VAL A 129 10.44 -22.47 -8.19
N TRP A 130 10.21 -23.51 -7.40
CA TRP A 130 9.99 -23.39 -5.97
C TRP A 130 11.30 -23.63 -5.21
N VAL A 131 11.79 -22.59 -4.54
CA VAL A 131 12.92 -22.71 -3.62
C VAL A 131 12.41 -22.99 -2.21
N MET A 132 12.76 -24.17 -1.71
CA MET A 132 12.56 -24.56 -0.32
C MET A 132 13.49 -23.74 0.57
N ALA A 133 12.92 -22.81 1.33
CA ALA A 133 13.61 -22.01 2.33
C ALA A 133 12.73 -21.97 3.58
N GLU A 134 13.15 -22.66 4.63
CA GLU A 134 12.30 -22.93 5.78
C GLU A 134 12.36 -21.77 6.77
N THR A 135 13.56 -21.28 7.04
CA THR A 135 13.77 -20.22 8.03
C THR A 135 13.57 -18.82 7.44
N PRO A 136 13.17 -17.83 8.26
CA PRO A 136 13.07 -16.44 7.83
C PRO A 136 14.39 -15.89 7.24
N ALA A 137 15.53 -16.30 7.82
CA ALA A 137 16.86 -15.90 7.36
C ALA A 137 17.20 -16.51 6.00
N GLU A 138 16.93 -17.81 5.79
CA GLU A 138 17.11 -18.47 4.49
C GLU A 138 16.26 -17.84 3.40
N ARG A 139 14.98 -17.54 3.69
CA ARG A 139 14.09 -16.92 2.70
C ARG A 139 14.61 -15.54 2.29
N LEU A 140 15.02 -14.71 3.24
CA LEU A 140 15.59 -13.40 2.96
C LEU A 140 16.88 -13.53 2.15
N TRP A 141 17.82 -14.38 2.60
CA TRP A 141 19.09 -14.59 1.91
C TRP A 141 18.88 -15.09 0.47
N THR A 142 18.02 -16.08 0.29
CA THR A 142 17.65 -16.63 -1.02
C THR A 142 17.06 -15.55 -1.92
N THR A 143 16.14 -14.73 -1.38
CA THR A 143 15.55 -13.60 -2.12
C THR A 143 16.62 -12.62 -2.55
N GLU A 144 17.57 -12.25 -1.66
CA GLU A 144 18.69 -11.37 -2.02
C GLU A 144 19.56 -11.95 -3.14
N GLN A 145 19.86 -13.25 -3.11
CA GLN A 145 20.64 -13.90 -4.16
C GLN A 145 19.89 -13.91 -5.50
N LEU A 146 18.60 -14.22 -5.49
CA LEU A 146 17.78 -14.24 -6.71
C LEU A 146 17.61 -12.84 -7.32
N VAL A 147 17.42 -11.82 -6.49
CA VAL A 147 17.37 -10.41 -6.93
C VAL A 147 18.70 -10.01 -7.58
N LYS A 148 19.84 -10.35 -6.96
CA LYS A 148 21.17 -10.09 -7.53
C LYS A 148 21.42 -10.83 -8.83
N ALA A 149 20.96 -12.08 -8.93
CA ALA A 149 21.11 -12.88 -10.13
C ALA A 149 20.28 -12.33 -11.31
N ASN A 150 19.10 -11.76 -11.02
CA ASN A 150 18.23 -11.11 -12.01
C ASN A 150 17.92 -11.98 -13.25
N THR A 151 17.73 -13.29 -13.03
CA THR A 151 17.52 -14.28 -14.11
C THR A 151 16.06 -14.68 -14.30
N CYS A 152 15.18 -14.35 -13.36
CA CYS A 152 13.77 -14.76 -13.40
C CYS A 152 12.87 -13.69 -14.02
N GLY A 153 11.75 -14.13 -14.60
CA GLY A 153 10.73 -13.26 -15.15
C GLY A 153 9.89 -12.54 -14.09
N ALA A 154 9.65 -13.21 -12.96
CA ALA A 154 9.08 -12.63 -11.75
C ALA A 154 9.57 -13.41 -10.52
N LEU A 155 9.70 -12.70 -9.40
CA LEU A 155 10.07 -13.29 -8.10
C LEU A 155 8.95 -13.03 -7.10
N ILE A 156 8.48 -14.08 -6.42
CA ILE A 156 7.50 -13.98 -5.34
C ILE A 156 8.12 -14.56 -4.07
N ALA A 157 8.32 -13.73 -3.06
CA ALA A 157 8.93 -14.12 -1.81
C ALA A 157 8.00 -13.88 -0.62
N TRP A 158 7.69 -14.93 0.12
CA TRP A 158 6.90 -14.84 1.36
C TRP A 158 7.81 -14.55 2.54
N LEU A 159 7.92 -13.28 2.88
CA LEU A 159 8.80 -12.76 3.91
C LEU A 159 8.01 -12.09 5.06
N PRO A 160 7.19 -12.83 5.82
CA PRO A 160 6.29 -12.24 6.81
C PRO A 160 7.01 -11.48 7.94
N GLN A 161 8.30 -11.76 8.17
CA GLN A 161 9.11 -11.19 9.25
C GLN A 161 10.19 -10.22 8.76
N VAL A 162 10.18 -9.85 7.46
CA VAL A 162 11.17 -8.91 6.92
C VAL A 162 11.00 -7.52 7.54
N ARG A 163 12.11 -6.96 8.00
CA ARG A 163 12.18 -5.63 8.63
C ARG A 163 12.42 -4.53 7.60
N ALA A 164 12.14 -3.28 7.99
CA ALA A 164 12.22 -2.13 7.09
C ALA A 164 13.61 -1.94 6.44
N GLU A 165 14.69 -2.15 7.19
CA GLU A 165 16.06 -2.07 6.70
C GLU A 165 16.39 -3.17 5.68
N GLN A 166 15.81 -4.36 5.86
CA GLN A 166 15.95 -5.49 4.93
C GLN A 166 15.16 -5.23 3.65
N VAL A 167 13.94 -4.68 3.74
CA VAL A 167 13.17 -4.23 2.56
C VAL A 167 13.92 -3.12 1.82
N ARG A 168 14.55 -2.18 2.53
CA ARG A 168 15.39 -1.15 1.91
C ARG A 168 16.57 -1.74 1.16
N ARG A 169 17.26 -2.72 1.75
CA ARG A 169 18.35 -3.44 1.08
C ARG A 169 17.85 -4.16 -0.18
N LEU A 170 16.73 -4.88 -0.11
CA LEU A 170 16.12 -5.53 -1.26
C LEU A 170 15.70 -4.53 -2.33
N GLN A 171 15.15 -3.37 -1.96
CA GLN A 171 14.79 -2.30 -2.90
C GLN A 171 16.00 -1.76 -3.66
N VAL A 172 17.16 -1.61 -3.00
CA VAL A 172 18.40 -1.18 -3.65
C VAL A 172 18.87 -2.25 -4.64
N LEU A 173 18.86 -3.53 -4.23
CA LEU A 173 19.27 -4.64 -5.10
C LEU A 173 18.32 -4.79 -6.30
N ALA A 174 17.02 -4.62 -6.11
CA ALA A 174 15.99 -4.78 -7.12
C ALA A 174 15.93 -3.64 -8.16
N ALA A 175 16.71 -2.56 -7.97
CA ALA A 175 16.76 -1.45 -8.92
C ALA A 175 17.20 -1.89 -10.34
N GLY A 176 18.04 -2.93 -10.43
CA GLY A 176 18.49 -3.49 -11.71
C GLY A 176 17.61 -4.62 -12.25
N CYS A 177 16.54 -5.02 -11.53
CA CYS A 177 15.72 -6.16 -11.94
C CYS A 177 14.94 -5.86 -13.22
N THR A 178 14.82 -6.87 -14.09
CA THR A 178 14.02 -6.79 -15.33
C THR A 178 12.59 -7.30 -15.16
N GLY A 179 12.33 -8.02 -14.06
CA GLY A 179 11.02 -8.52 -13.69
C GLY A 179 10.61 -8.01 -12.30
N PRO A 180 9.29 -7.99 -12.00
CA PRO A 180 8.80 -7.53 -10.71
C PRO A 180 9.21 -8.48 -9.58
N VAL A 181 9.50 -7.88 -8.42
CA VAL A 181 9.85 -8.59 -7.18
C VAL A 181 8.76 -8.35 -6.14
N PHE A 182 7.96 -9.37 -5.86
CA PHE A 182 6.85 -9.30 -4.91
C PHE A 182 7.28 -9.82 -3.54
N LEU A 183 7.03 -9.03 -2.50
CA LEU A 183 7.23 -9.38 -1.10
C LEU A 183 5.86 -9.59 -0.44
N CYS A 184 5.50 -10.84 -0.18
CA CYS A 184 4.23 -11.20 0.46
C CYS A 184 4.38 -11.09 1.98
N ARG A 185 3.63 -10.17 2.60
CA ARG A 185 3.76 -9.78 4.01
C ARG A 185 2.37 -9.66 4.67
N PRO A 186 2.28 -9.77 6.01
CA PRO A 186 0.99 -9.64 6.70
C PRO A 186 0.41 -8.23 6.55
N ALA A 187 -0.91 -8.11 6.59
CA ALA A 187 -1.65 -6.85 6.51
C ALA A 187 -1.20 -5.82 7.56
N ALA A 188 -0.77 -6.28 8.75
CA ALA A 188 -0.25 -5.42 9.81
C ALA A 188 0.95 -4.57 9.35
N ALA A 189 1.74 -5.06 8.40
CA ALA A 189 2.88 -4.34 7.86
C ALA A 189 2.47 -3.05 7.12
N ALA A 190 1.19 -2.86 6.76
CA ALA A 190 0.71 -1.63 6.14
C ALA A 190 1.03 -0.37 6.97
N ARG A 191 1.10 -0.51 8.30
CA ARG A 191 1.41 0.57 9.25
C ARG A 191 2.92 0.77 9.46
N GLU A 192 3.75 -0.14 8.98
CA GLU A 192 5.20 -0.06 9.09
C GLU A 192 5.78 0.84 7.99
N SER A 193 6.92 1.48 8.30
CA SER A 193 7.73 2.12 7.26
C SER A 193 8.29 1.08 6.30
N SER A 194 8.24 1.37 5.00
CA SER A 194 8.74 0.47 3.96
C SER A 194 9.35 1.26 2.82
N ALA A 195 10.51 0.79 2.35
CA ALA A 195 11.19 1.33 1.19
C ALA A 195 10.56 0.92 -0.14
N ALA A 196 9.64 -0.06 -0.15
CA ALA A 196 8.93 -0.48 -1.35
C ALA A 196 8.20 0.72 -2.00
N PRO A 197 8.43 1.03 -3.29
CA PRO A 197 7.76 2.13 -3.98
C PRO A 197 6.27 1.87 -4.23
N LEU A 198 5.86 0.59 -4.27
CA LEU A 198 4.48 0.16 -4.41
C LEU A 198 4.12 -0.78 -3.25
N ARG A 199 2.99 -0.49 -2.59
CA ARG A 199 2.45 -1.32 -1.51
C ARG A 199 0.95 -1.46 -1.70
N LEU A 200 0.48 -2.70 -1.74
CA LEU A 200 -0.92 -3.03 -1.96
C LEU A 200 -1.44 -3.84 -0.78
N LEU A 201 -2.65 -3.53 -0.31
CA LEU A 201 -3.38 -4.36 0.64
C LEU A 201 -4.51 -5.08 -0.09
N ALA A 202 -4.39 -6.40 -0.22
CA ALA A 202 -5.38 -7.26 -0.84
C ALA A 202 -6.28 -7.91 0.21
N ARG A 203 -7.59 -7.91 -0.06
CA ARG A 203 -8.63 -8.59 0.72
C ARG A 203 -9.56 -9.37 -0.20
N VAL A 204 -10.28 -10.32 0.37
CA VAL A 204 -11.37 -11.01 -0.32
C VAL A 204 -12.56 -10.07 -0.39
N GLY A 205 -13.13 -9.89 -1.58
CA GLY A 205 -14.43 -9.26 -1.79
C GLY A 205 -15.55 -10.29 -1.89
N ALA A 206 -16.79 -9.79 -1.93
CA ALA A 206 -17.93 -10.61 -2.35
C ALA A 206 -17.81 -10.99 -3.83
N ASP A 207 -18.64 -11.91 -4.30
CA ASP A 207 -18.84 -12.16 -5.74
C ASP A 207 -17.56 -12.43 -6.54
N TRP A 208 -16.64 -13.18 -5.93
CA TRP A 208 -15.35 -13.56 -6.52
C TRP A 208 -14.41 -12.38 -6.80
N GLU A 209 -14.58 -11.27 -6.10
CA GLU A 209 -13.70 -10.12 -6.22
C GLU A 209 -12.48 -10.21 -5.28
N LEU A 210 -11.43 -9.50 -5.67
CA LEU A 210 -10.39 -9.03 -4.77
C LEU A 210 -10.58 -7.53 -4.55
N LEU A 211 -10.53 -7.11 -3.29
CA LEU A 211 -10.50 -5.71 -2.93
C LEU A 211 -9.03 -5.31 -2.73
N VAL A 212 -8.57 -4.30 -3.46
CA VAL A 212 -7.17 -3.86 -3.41
C VAL A 212 -7.10 -2.38 -3.06
N ASP A 213 -6.49 -2.08 -1.91
CA ASP A 213 -6.12 -0.71 -1.56
C ASP A 213 -4.67 -0.45 -1.94
N ILE A 214 -4.42 0.66 -2.61
CA ILE A 214 -3.05 1.11 -2.90
C ILE A 214 -2.55 1.94 -1.71
N VAL A 215 -1.90 1.28 -0.76
CA VAL A 215 -1.35 1.90 0.46
C VAL A 215 -0.24 2.90 0.13
N LYS A 216 0.56 2.60 -0.90
CA LYS A 216 1.64 3.49 -1.37
C LYS A 216 1.88 3.25 -2.85
N ARG A 217 2.02 4.34 -3.61
CA ARG A 217 2.50 4.35 -4.99
C ARG A 217 3.30 5.63 -5.26
N LYS A 218 4.03 5.68 -6.37
CA LYS A 218 4.55 6.95 -6.89
C LYS A 218 3.40 7.75 -7.51
N GLY A 219 3.31 9.04 -7.21
CA GLY A 219 2.22 9.91 -7.67
C GLY A 219 1.16 10.15 -6.60
N PRO A 220 0.02 10.76 -6.98
CA PRO A 220 -1.02 11.13 -6.01
C PRO A 220 -1.57 9.88 -5.30
N PRO A 221 -1.97 9.98 -4.02
CA PRO A 221 -2.61 8.88 -3.33
C PRO A 221 -3.90 8.46 -4.06
N LEU A 222 -4.27 7.19 -3.91
CA LEU A 222 -5.58 6.69 -4.32
C LEU A 222 -6.33 6.29 -3.05
N GLU A 223 -7.41 7.01 -2.74
CA GLU A 223 -8.23 6.74 -1.56
C GLU A 223 -9.36 5.73 -1.82
N THR A 224 -9.54 5.31 -3.08
CA THR A 224 -10.58 4.38 -3.49
C THR A 224 -10.05 2.95 -3.54
N THR A 225 -10.80 2.03 -2.93
CA THR A 225 -10.60 0.58 -3.05
C THR A 225 -10.88 0.12 -4.48
N LEU A 226 -9.95 -0.62 -5.07
CA LEU A 226 -10.16 -1.24 -6.38
C LEU A 226 -10.89 -2.57 -6.20
N HIS A 227 -11.89 -2.82 -7.04
CA HIS A 227 -12.62 -4.07 -7.13
C HIS A 227 -12.14 -4.84 -8.35
N LEU A 228 -11.47 -5.96 -8.13
CA LEU A 228 -10.85 -6.76 -9.18
C LEU A 228 -11.60 -8.09 -9.32
N PRO A 229 -12.30 -8.37 -10.43
CA PRO A 229 -12.97 -9.64 -10.62
C PRO A 229 -11.92 -10.75 -10.77
N SER A 230 -11.88 -11.70 -9.83
CA SER A 230 -10.81 -12.69 -9.73
C SER A 230 -11.39 -14.07 -9.43
N VAL A 231 -12.08 -14.65 -10.39
CA VAL A 231 -12.55 -16.02 -10.31
C VAL A 231 -11.37 -16.96 -10.55
N PRO A 232 -11.06 -17.91 -9.65
CA PRO A 232 -10.06 -18.95 -9.93
C PRO A 232 -10.39 -19.68 -11.23
N GLY A 233 -9.41 -19.89 -12.11
CA GLY A 233 -9.62 -20.26 -13.51
C GLY A 233 -10.42 -21.55 -13.69
N GLY A 234 -10.14 -22.57 -12.88
CA GLY A 234 -10.91 -23.82 -12.91
C GLY A 234 -12.38 -23.67 -12.49
N LEU A 235 -12.72 -22.65 -11.71
CA LEU A 235 -14.07 -22.43 -11.22
C LEU A 235 -14.95 -21.69 -12.23
N GLN A 236 -14.38 -20.79 -13.03
CA GLN A 236 -15.17 -19.96 -13.96
C GLN A 236 -16.03 -20.82 -14.91
N ALA A 237 -15.51 -21.95 -15.37
CA ALA A 237 -16.19 -22.87 -16.28
C ALA A 237 -17.35 -23.65 -15.64
N ILE A 238 -17.37 -23.78 -14.31
CA ILE A 238 -18.35 -24.61 -13.58
C ILE A 238 -19.32 -23.78 -12.72
N LEU A 239 -19.07 -22.47 -12.57
CA LEU A 239 -19.97 -21.58 -11.83
C LEU A 239 -21.27 -21.37 -12.59
N THR A 240 -22.37 -21.85 -12.00
CA THR A 240 -23.72 -21.49 -12.45
C THR A 240 -23.96 -19.97 -12.29
N PRO A 241 -24.87 -19.35 -13.05
CA PRO A 241 -25.18 -17.94 -12.91
C PRO A 241 -25.51 -17.51 -11.48
N ARG A 242 -26.14 -18.41 -10.72
CA ARG A 242 -26.48 -18.19 -9.31
C ARG A 242 -25.24 -18.15 -8.40
N LEU A 243 -24.24 -18.99 -8.66
CA LEU A 243 -22.99 -19.04 -7.88
C LEU A 243 -21.97 -17.98 -8.29
N GLN A 244 -22.18 -17.28 -9.41
CA GLN A 244 -21.38 -16.12 -9.79
C GLN A 244 -21.62 -14.92 -8.87
N LYS A 245 -22.78 -14.86 -8.21
CA LYS A 245 -23.11 -13.83 -7.22
C LYS A 245 -23.51 -14.44 -5.87
N PRO A 246 -22.57 -15.05 -5.12
CA PRO A 246 -22.84 -15.61 -3.80
C PRO A 246 -23.46 -14.59 -2.83
N SER A 247 -23.18 -13.29 -2.99
CA SER A 247 -23.79 -12.23 -2.17
C SER A 247 -25.32 -12.21 -2.25
N ALA A 248 -25.89 -12.59 -3.39
CA ALA A 248 -27.35 -12.68 -3.58
C ALA A 248 -27.98 -13.86 -2.85
N LEU A 249 -27.18 -14.80 -2.35
CA LEU A 249 -27.61 -15.97 -1.58
C LEU A 249 -27.56 -15.75 -0.07
N LEU A 250 -26.82 -14.73 0.36
CA LEU A 250 -26.74 -14.36 1.75
C LEU A 250 -28.00 -13.56 2.11
N PRO A 251 -28.61 -13.82 3.28
CA PRO A 251 -29.64 -12.93 3.83
C PRO A 251 -29.07 -11.52 3.88
N ARG A 252 -29.74 -10.56 3.24
CA ARG A 252 -29.40 -9.15 3.47
C ARG A 252 -29.78 -8.84 4.91
N ASP A 253 -28.82 -8.36 5.70
CA ASP A 253 -29.19 -7.70 6.95
C ASP A 253 -30.18 -6.58 6.60
N PRO A 254 -31.34 -6.50 7.28
CA PRO A 254 -32.21 -5.36 7.10
C PRO A 254 -31.37 -4.12 7.40
N ALA A 255 -31.42 -3.14 6.50
CA ALA A 255 -30.77 -1.84 6.69
C ALA A 255 -31.03 -1.37 8.13
N PRO A 256 -30.04 -0.79 8.83
CA PRO A 256 -30.26 -0.29 10.18
C PRO A 256 -31.50 0.60 10.14
N GLN A 257 -32.59 0.10 10.71
CA GLN A 257 -33.84 0.83 10.79
C GLN A 257 -33.46 2.07 11.60
N THR A 258 -33.53 3.22 10.94
CA THR A 258 -33.40 4.50 11.62
C THR A 258 -34.48 4.47 12.69
N ALA A 259 -34.07 4.27 13.94
CA ALA A 259 -35.00 4.29 15.05
C ALA A 259 -35.78 5.62 14.93
N PRO A 260 -37.11 5.61 15.04
CA PRO A 260 -37.84 6.86 15.08
C PRO A 260 -37.23 7.70 16.19
N SER A 261 -36.78 8.91 15.85
CA SER A 261 -36.42 9.92 16.81
C SER A 261 -37.64 10.16 17.68
N PHE A 262 -37.65 9.59 18.89
CA PHE A 262 -38.59 10.02 19.90
C PHE A 262 -38.16 11.42 20.30
N ASP A 263 -38.83 12.43 19.74
CA ASP A 263 -38.85 13.77 20.29
C ASP A 263 -39.32 13.65 21.74
N ARG A 264 -38.36 13.75 22.66
CA ARG A 264 -38.62 13.72 24.10
C ARG A 264 -39.03 15.13 24.48
N GLU A 265 -40.29 15.43 24.21
CA GLU A 265 -40.97 16.62 24.70
C GLU A 265 -40.87 16.61 26.24
N ALA A 266 -40.21 17.63 26.77
CA ALA A 266 -39.94 17.79 28.19
C ALA A 266 -41.24 18.17 28.90
N ASP A 267 -41.84 17.20 29.60
CA ASP A 267 -42.96 17.48 30.47
C ASP A 267 -42.53 17.50 31.94
N HIS A 268 -42.70 18.67 32.55
CA HIS A 268 -42.30 18.99 33.90
C HIS A 268 -43.23 18.32 34.93
N ALA A 269 -42.71 17.35 35.69
CA ALA A 269 -43.36 16.87 36.91
C ALA A 269 -42.80 17.60 38.14
N LEU A 270 -43.53 18.60 38.63
CA LEU A 270 -43.33 19.22 39.95
C LEU A 270 -43.63 18.20 41.05
N VAL A 271 -42.58 17.68 41.71
CA VAL A 271 -42.73 16.92 42.95
C VAL A 271 -42.75 17.88 44.13
N ARG A 272 -43.93 18.04 44.75
CA ARG A 272 -44.10 18.68 46.07
C ARG A 272 -43.51 17.76 47.14
N ALA A 273 -42.59 18.28 47.95
CA ALA A 273 -42.10 17.59 49.15
C ALA A 273 -43.16 17.63 50.28
N PRO A 274 -43.40 16.53 51.01
CA PRO A 274 -44.14 16.59 52.25
C PRO A 274 -43.22 17.03 53.40
N ALA A 275 -43.69 18.03 54.15
CA ALA A 275 -43.07 18.48 55.39
C ALA A 275 -43.17 17.38 56.46
N ALA A 276 -42.03 16.98 57.04
CA ALA A 276 -41.99 16.16 58.24
C ALA A 276 -41.89 17.06 59.47
N ASP A 277 -42.96 17.03 60.25
CA ASP A 277 -43.18 17.76 61.47
C ASP A 277 -42.21 17.32 62.58
N THR A 278 -41.84 18.29 63.41
CA THR A 278 -40.89 18.13 64.51
C THR A 278 -41.69 17.85 65.77
N ARG A 279 -41.56 16.68 66.40
CA ARG A 279 -41.85 16.60 67.85
C ARG A 279 -41.11 15.48 68.57
N ARG A 280 -40.49 15.92 69.67
CA ARG A 280 -39.67 15.24 70.66
C ARG A 280 -40.51 14.34 71.57
N HIS A 281 -39.89 13.29 72.15
CA HIS A 281 -39.79 12.94 73.59
C HIS A 281 -39.43 11.43 73.70
N ARG A 282 -38.26 11.00 74.20
CA ARG A 282 -37.67 10.99 75.57
C ARG A 282 -37.99 9.67 76.36
N LEU A 283 -36.94 8.84 76.50
CA LEU A 283 -36.49 7.98 77.63
C LEU A 283 -37.30 6.77 78.17
N ALA A 284 -36.46 5.83 78.68
CA ALA A 284 -36.67 4.69 79.60
C ALA A 284 -37.25 3.42 78.95
N HIS A 285 -36.66 2.23 79.10
CA HIS A 285 -35.89 1.62 80.20
C HIS A 285 -34.85 0.64 79.67
#